data_AF-A0A087E2F7-F1
#
_entry.id   AF-A0A087E2F7-F1
#
_cell.length_a   1.000
_cell.length_b   1.000
_cell.length_c   1.000
_cell.angle_alpha   90.00
_cell.angle_beta   90.00
_cell.angle_gamma   90.00
#
_symmetry.space_group_name_H-M   'P 1'
#
loop_
_entity.id
_entity.type
_entity.pdbx_description
1 polymer ?
#
loop_
_entity_poly.entity_id
_entity_poly.type
_entity_poly.pdbx_seq_one_letter_code
_entity_poly.pdbx_strand_id
1 'polypeptide(L)'
;MPRHPSLPSWGNAEAGTPRVSLVLLTGVDRLAIDAVAFSLADSRPAIRVATYDVTPDPASPTGLSLVRTVCEPENDNNLLGGDTTMFPMDDCCLTCACKHDLVRVMNAAPEWSGAVLAVLPVGVEGTAVAQYLADSSMLGDLPCAIDTIHVATAVGLDGFESRLFDDDRLVIAGTTDDDAVLDSRSTGVVQARLIREAAHILVLPTLAADGGAGLGGVALGGAAMSPRQDADETARLSAIVTALADPAATIHPDAHCTDLHALIGDVCTPSRVRV
;
A
#
# COMPACT_ATOMS: atom_id res chain seq x y z
N MET A 1 15.40 -49.68 -33.43
CA MET A 1 14.78 -48.98 -32.30
C MET A 1 13.85 -47.92 -32.85
N PRO A 2 12.54 -47.94 -32.54
CA PRO A 2 11.61 -46.94 -33.05
C PRO A 2 11.86 -45.61 -32.34
N ARG A 3 12.00 -44.53 -33.11
CA ARG A 3 12.11 -43.16 -32.60
C ARG A 3 10.75 -42.73 -32.05
N HIS A 4 10.71 -42.30 -30.79
CA HIS A 4 9.54 -41.63 -30.21
C HIS A 4 9.27 -40.33 -31.00
N PRO A 5 8.00 -40.00 -31.32
CA PRO A 5 7.67 -38.68 -31.85
C PRO A 5 7.90 -37.67 -30.72
N SER A 6 8.83 -36.73 -30.94
CA SER A 6 8.94 -35.53 -30.12
C SER A 6 7.70 -34.68 -30.36
N LEU A 7 6.87 -34.51 -29.32
CA LEU A 7 5.81 -33.50 -29.32
C LEU A 7 6.45 -32.13 -29.56
N PRO A 8 5.97 -31.33 -30.52
CA PRO A 8 6.41 -29.96 -30.64
C PRO A 8 6.02 -29.24 -29.34
N SER A 9 7.00 -28.66 -28.64
CA SER A 9 6.73 -27.76 -27.53
C SER A 9 5.91 -26.59 -28.07
N TRP A 10 4.66 -26.47 -27.64
CA TRP A 10 3.84 -25.30 -27.93
C TRP A 10 4.46 -24.11 -27.21
N GLY A 11 5.34 -23.38 -27.89
CA GLY A 11 5.86 -22.08 -27.48
C GLY A 11 4.80 -20.96 -27.49
N ASN A 12 3.53 -21.32 -27.24
CA ASN A 12 2.38 -20.43 -27.30
C ASN A 12 1.69 -20.25 -25.95
N ALA A 13 2.12 -20.94 -24.89
CA ALA A 13 1.49 -20.84 -23.57
C ALA A 13 1.85 -19.55 -22.81
N GLU A 14 2.98 -18.91 -23.13
CA GLU A 14 3.44 -17.71 -22.41
C GLU A 14 2.97 -16.39 -23.05
N ALA A 15 2.50 -16.41 -24.30
CA ALA A 15 2.16 -15.20 -25.06
C ALA A 15 0.74 -14.67 -24.80
N GLY A 16 -0.08 -15.37 -24.01
CA GLY A 16 -1.48 -15.04 -23.77
C GLY A 16 -1.87 -14.86 -22.30
N THR A 17 -0.97 -15.15 -21.35
CA THR A 17 -1.26 -14.97 -19.93
C THR A 17 -1.12 -13.49 -19.56
N PRO A 18 -2.17 -12.85 -19.04
CA PRO A 18 -2.10 -11.48 -18.54
C PRO A 18 -0.99 -11.35 -17.50
N ARG A 19 -0.22 -10.26 -17.57
CA ARG A 19 0.89 -10.00 -16.65
C ARG A 19 0.58 -8.79 -15.79
N VAL A 20 0.83 -8.92 -14.50
CA VAL A 20 0.53 -7.87 -13.51
C VAL A 20 1.80 -7.47 -12.76
N SER A 21 2.01 -6.17 -12.62
CA SER A 21 2.96 -5.59 -11.68
C SER A 21 2.19 -4.95 -10.54
N LEU A 22 2.47 -5.39 -9.31
CA LEU A 22 1.70 -5.01 -8.13
C LEU A 22 2.50 -4.09 -7.22
N VAL A 23 1.86 -3.03 -6.74
CA VAL A 23 2.34 -2.23 -5.61
C VAL A 23 1.42 -2.45 -4.43
N LEU A 24 1.96 -2.92 -3.32
CA LEU A 24 1.28 -3.05 -2.03
C LEU A 24 1.62 -1.83 -1.19
N LEU A 25 0.66 -0.92 -0.99
CA LEU A 25 0.84 0.27 -0.17
C LEU A 25 0.42 -0.01 1.27
N THR A 26 1.34 0.19 2.21
CA THR A 26 1.14 0.06 3.66
C THR A 26 1.28 1.40 4.35
N GLY A 27 0.91 1.46 5.63
CA GLY A 27 1.22 2.59 6.50
C GLY A 27 0.58 2.45 7.88
N VAL A 28 0.84 3.41 8.75
CA VAL A 28 0.22 3.49 10.10
C VAL A 28 -0.75 4.67 10.25
N ASP A 29 -0.73 5.61 9.31
CA ASP A 29 -1.57 6.80 9.32
C ASP A 29 -2.47 6.77 8.09
N ARG A 30 -3.79 6.76 8.33
CA ARG A 30 -4.77 6.65 7.26
C ARG A 30 -4.70 7.82 6.29
N LEU A 31 -4.50 9.04 6.80
CA LEU A 31 -4.41 10.23 5.97
C LEU A 31 -3.18 10.17 5.05
N ALA A 32 -2.04 9.74 5.59
CA ALA A 32 -0.84 9.54 4.80
C ALA A 32 -1.03 8.46 3.71
N ILE A 33 -1.64 7.33 4.05
CA ILE A 33 -1.93 6.26 3.09
C ILE A 33 -2.82 6.78 1.96
N ASP A 34 -3.92 7.47 2.30
CA ASP A 34 -4.89 7.96 1.32
C ASP A 34 -4.28 9.04 0.41
N ALA A 35 -3.46 9.94 0.96
CA ALA A 35 -2.76 10.97 0.18
C ALA A 35 -1.73 10.37 -0.80
N VAL A 36 -0.98 9.35 -0.36
CA VAL A 36 -0.03 8.64 -1.23
C VAL A 36 -0.77 7.81 -2.28
N ALA A 37 -1.81 7.08 -1.89
CA ALA A 37 -2.62 6.29 -2.80
C ALA A 37 -3.22 7.15 -3.91
N PHE A 38 -3.76 8.32 -3.55
CA PHE A 38 -4.27 9.31 -4.49
C PHE A 38 -3.17 9.77 -5.47
N SER A 39 -2.00 10.15 -4.96
CA SER A 39 -0.89 10.63 -5.80
C SER A 39 -0.42 9.56 -6.80
N LEU A 40 -0.31 8.31 -6.34
CA LEU A 40 0.06 7.18 -7.20
C LEU A 40 -1.03 6.87 -8.24
N ALA A 41 -2.30 6.91 -7.85
CA ALA A 41 -3.41 6.66 -8.77
C ALA A 41 -3.50 7.75 -9.86
N ASP A 42 -3.32 9.01 -9.49
CA ASP A 42 -3.33 10.16 -10.41
C ASP A 42 -2.16 10.10 -11.42
N SER A 43 -1.01 9.56 -11.01
CA SER A 43 0.16 9.41 -11.89
C SER A 43 -0.07 8.44 -13.08
N ARG A 44 -1.07 7.55 -13.01
CA ARG A 44 -1.35 6.56 -14.06
C ARG A 44 -2.86 6.33 -14.22
N PRO A 45 -3.53 7.02 -15.18
CA PRO A 45 -4.98 6.91 -15.37
C PRO A 45 -5.51 5.48 -15.67
N ALA A 46 -4.66 4.61 -16.21
CA ALA A 46 -5.01 3.23 -16.52
C ALA A 46 -4.71 2.23 -15.38
N ILE A 47 -4.40 2.72 -14.17
CA ILE A 47 -4.15 1.86 -13.01
C ILE A 47 -5.45 1.31 -12.44
N ARG A 48 -5.41 0.08 -11.95
CA ARG A 48 -6.46 -0.47 -11.11
C ARG A 48 -6.09 -0.36 -9.66
N VAL A 49 -7.03 0.07 -8.82
CA VAL A 49 -6.81 0.25 -7.38
C VAL A 49 -7.74 -0.64 -6.59
N ALA A 50 -7.18 -1.43 -5.67
CA ALA A 50 -7.94 -2.18 -4.67
C ALA A 50 -7.59 -1.62 -3.29
N THR A 51 -8.52 -0.91 -2.68
CA THR A 51 -8.33 -0.31 -1.35
C THR A 51 -9.02 -1.15 -0.30
N TYR A 52 -8.32 -1.38 0.81
CA TYR A 52 -8.80 -2.12 1.95
C TYR A 52 -8.87 -1.22 3.18
N ASP A 53 -9.96 -1.37 3.94
CA ASP A 53 -10.21 -0.64 5.18
C ASP A 53 -10.94 -1.52 6.17
N VAL A 54 -10.97 -1.13 7.44
CA VAL A 54 -11.59 -1.91 8.52
C VAL A 54 -12.68 -1.08 9.15
N THR A 55 -13.81 -1.72 9.46
CA THR A 55 -14.91 -1.10 10.16
C THR A 55 -15.33 -1.93 11.39
N PRO A 56 -15.74 -1.30 12.50
CA PRO A 56 -16.37 -2.02 13.60
C PRO A 56 -17.61 -2.76 13.13
N ASP A 57 -17.72 -4.05 13.49
CA ASP A 57 -18.88 -4.87 13.17
C ASP A 57 -19.22 -5.80 14.35
N PRO A 58 -20.23 -5.46 15.17
CA PRO A 58 -20.60 -6.25 16.34
C PRO A 58 -21.21 -7.62 15.97
N ALA A 59 -21.59 -7.85 14.70
CA ALA A 59 -22.09 -9.13 14.24
C ALA A 59 -20.95 -10.08 13.81
N SER A 60 -19.76 -9.55 13.58
CA SER A 60 -18.56 -10.32 13.23
C SER A 60 -17.96 -11.02 14.47
N PRO A 61 -17.46 -12.27 14.36
CA PRO A 61 -16.76 -12.96 15.45
C PRO A 61 -15.59 -12.16 16.04
N THR A 62 -14.87 -11.41 15.21
CA THR A 62 -13.74 -10.58 15.66
C THR A 62 -14.16 -9.16 16.05
N GLY A 63 -15.44 -8.81 15.92
CA GLY A 63 -15.94 -7.44 16.08
C GLY A 63 -15.58 -6.50 14.92
N LEU A 64 -15.09 -7.03 13.78
CA LEU A 64 -14.59 -6.26 12.65
C LEU A 64 -15.07 -6.81 11.30
N SER A 65 -15.30 -5.90 10.37
CA SER A 65 -15.55 -6.19 8.96
C SER A 65 -14.43 -5.59 8.10
N LEU A 66 -14.00 -6.33 7.08
CA LEU A 66 -13.08 -5.84 6.07
C LEU A 66 -13.89 -5.21 4.94
N VAL A 67 -13.55 -3.98 4.58
CA VAL A 67 -14.16 -3.22 3.49
C VAL A 67 -13.14 -3.18 2.36
N ARG A 68 -13.52 -3.68 1.19
CA ARG A 68 -12.74 -3.55 -0.03
C ARG A 68 -13.47 -2.64 -1.01
N THR A 69 -12.76 -1.72 -1.62
CA THR A 69 -13.22 -0.92 -2.76
C THR A 69 -12.32 -1.18 -3.96
N VAL A 70 -12.89 -1.58 -5.10
CA VAL A 70 -12.13 -1.79 -6.34
C VAL A 70 -12.48 -0.70 -7.36
N CYS A 71 -11.49 0.08 -7.79
CA CYS A 71 -11.63 1.11 -8.80
C CYS A 71 -11.01 0.64 -10.12
N GLU A 72 -11.86 0.55 -11.16
CA GLU A 72 -11.48 0.19 -12.52
C GLU A 72 -11.03 1.42 -13.33
N PRO A 73 -10.03 1.28 -14.24
CA PRO A 73 -9.41 2.40 -14.94
C PRO A 73 -10.31 3.17 -15.91
N GLU A 74 -11.36 2.56 -16.47
CA GLU A 74 -12.26 3.21 -17.44
C GLU A 74 -13.45 3.95 -16.80
N ASN A 75 -13.49 4.00 -15.45
CA ASN A 75 -14.56 4.68 -14.73
C ASN A 75 -14.16 6.15 -14.50
N ASP A 76 -14.12 6.92 -15.59
CA ASP A 76 -13.64 8.32 -15.73
C ASP A 76 -14.23 9.35 -14.74
N ASN A 77 -15.14 8.95 -13.85
CA ASN A 77 -15.89 9.85 -13.00
C ASN A 77 -15.82 9.55 -11.49
N ASN A 78 -15.02 8.59 -11.02
CA ASN A 78 -15.12 8.25 -9.59
C ASN A 78 -13.88 7.57 -8.98
N LEU A 79 -12.87 8.36 -8.59
CA LEU A 79 -11.93 7.99 -7.52
C LEU A 79 -12.66 7.68 -6.18
N LEU A 80 -13.96 7.99 -6.09
CA LEU A 80 -14.86 7.75 -4.96
C LEU A 80 -15.98 6.72 -5.23
N GLY A 81 -15.96 6.01 -6.37
CA GLY A 81 -17.07 5.13 -6.79
C GLY A 81 -16.61 3.80 -7.35
N GLY A 82 -15.63 3.19 -6.69
CA GLY A 82 -15.32 1.79 -6.90
C GLY A 82 -16.39 0.85 -6.34
N ASP A 83 -16.33 -0.41 -6.76
CA ASP A 83 -17.22 -1.44 -6.25
C ASP A 83 -16.82 -1.80 -4.81
N THR A 84 -17.62 -1.32 -3.86
CA THR A 84 -17.41 -1.56 -2.44
C THR A 84 -18.08 -2.85 -2.00
N THR A 85 -17.31 -3.73 -1.39
CA THR A 85 -17.78 -4.94 -0.74
C THR A 85 -17.32 -4.97 0.71
N MET A 86 -18.24 -5.26 1.62
CA MET A 86 -17.96 -5.46 3.04
C MET A 86 -18.20 -6.92 3.38
N PHE A 87 -17.30 -7.51 4.16
CA PHE A 87 -17.47 -8.86 4.66
C PHE A 87 -16.93 -8.98 6.09
N PRO A 88 -17.64 -9.72 6.96
CA PRO A 88 -17.20 -9.95 8.33
C PRO A 88 -15.86 -10.68 8.32
N MET A 89 -14.97 -10.28 9.23
CA MET A 89 -13.77 -11.07 9.44
C MET A 89 -14.11 -12.32 10.25
N ASP A 90 -13.70 -13.47 9.72
CA ASP A 90 -13.67 -14.73 10.47
C ASP A 90 -12.48 -14.71 11.46
N ASP A 91 -12.31 -15.75 12.30
CA ASP A 91 -11.28 -15.89 13.37
C ASP A 91 -9.80 -15.90 12.89
N CYS A 92 -9.43 -15.04 11.92
CA CYS A 92 -8.10 -14.86 11.35
C CYS A 92 -7.64 -13.39 11.52
N CYS A 93 -6.34 -13.13 11.35
CA CYS A 93 -5.81 -11.77 11.43
C CYS A 93 -6.09 -10.94 10.15
N LEU A 94 -6.01 -9.61 10.26
CA LEU A 94 -6.20 -8.68 9.14
C LEU A 94 -5.36 -9.02 7.90
N THR A 95 -4.09 -9.35 8.09
CA THR A 95 -3.19 -9.77 7.00
C THR A 95 -3.70 -11.03 6.29
N CYS A 96 -4.24 -12.00 7.04
CA CYS A 96 -4.83 -13.21 6.47
C CYS A 96 -6.11 -12.91 5.69
N ALA A 97 -6.98 -12.03 6.21
CA ALA A 97 -8.17 -11.62 5.47
C ALA A 97 -7.80 -10.94 4.14
N CYS A 98 -6.86 -9.98 4.18
CA CYS A 98 -6.41 -9.24 3.00
C CYS A 98 -5.77 -10.15 1.94
N LYS A 99 -4.86 -11.05 2.32
CA LYS A 99 -4.17 -11.92 1.35
C LYS A 99 -5.14 -12.86 0.62
N HIS A 100 -6.10 -13.45 1.34
CA HIS A 100 -7.08 -14.37 0.76
C HIS A 100 -8.04 -13.62 -0.15
N ASP A 101 -8.47 -12.44 0.28
CA ASP A 101 -9.37 -11.64 -0.51
C ASP A 101 -8.70 -11.07 -1.77
N LEU A 102 -7.45 -10.62 -1.69
CA LEU A 102 -6.75 -10.10 -2.87
C LEU A 102 -6.56 -11.18 -3.96
N VAL A 103 -6.26 -12.43 -3.56
CA VAL A 103 -6.28 -13.58 -4.50
C VAL A 103 -7.68 -13.80 -5.09
N ARG A 104 -8.74 -13.67 -4.28
CA ARG A 104 -10.13 -13.81 -4.77
C ARG A 104 -10.46 -12.71 -5.78
N VAL A 105 -10.07 -11.47 -5.53
CA VAL A 105 -10.29 -10.34 -6.42
C VAL A 105 -9.56 -10.55 -7.74
N MET A 106 -8.28 -10.94 -7.69
CA MET A 106 -7.50 -11.23 -8.90
C MET A 106 -8.08 -12.42 -9.70
N ASN A 107 -8.66 -13.42 -9.03
CA ASN A 107 -9.36 -14.53 -9.69
C ASN A 107 -10.69 -14.12 -10.33
N ALA A 108 -11.40 -13.16 -9.75
CA ALA A 108 -12.69 -12.69 -10.25
C ALA A 108 -12.57 -11.84 -11.53
N ALA A 109 -11.37 -11.37 -11.85
CA ALA A 109 -11.10 -10.48 -12.97
C ALA A 109 -9.89 -10.98 -13.79
N PRO A 110 -10.07 -12.07 -14.56
CA PRO A 110 -9.00 -12.73 -15.31
C PRO A 110 -8.36 -11.84 -16.39
N GLU A 111 -8.99 -10.72 -16.75
CA GLU A 111 -8.47 -9.70 -17.67
C GLU A 111 -7.44 -8.75 -17.05
N TRP A 112 -7.20 -8.83 -15.73
CA TRP A 112 -6.23 -7.97 -15.06
C TRP A 112 -4.84 -8.08 -15.68
N SER A 113 -4.39 -6.96 -16.23
CA SER A 113 -3.06 -6.79 -16.82
C SER A 113 -2.53 -5.40 -16.52
N GLY A 114 -1.21 -5.26 -16.55
CA GLY A 114 -0.54 -3.99 -16.28
C GLY A 114 -0.34 -3.74 -14.78
N ALA A 115 -0.44 -2.46 -14.39
CA ALA A 115 -0.13 -2.03 -13.03
C ALA A 115 -1.36 -2.07 -12.13
N VAL A 116 -1.19 -2.64 -10.93
CA VAL A 116 -2.22 -2.68 -9.88
C VAL A 116 -1.66 -2.07 -8.60
N LEU A 117 -2.43 -1.21 -7.95
CA LEU A 117 -2.16 -0.70 -6.61
C LEU A 117 -3.13 -1.35 -5.64
N ALA A 118 -2.62 -2.09 -4.66
CA ALA A 118 -3.40 -2.56 -3.53
C ALA A 118 -3.04 -1.74 -2.29
N VAL A 119 -3.99 -0.96 -1.79
CA VAL A 119 -3.86 -0.17 -0.57
C VAL A 119 -4.33 -1.01 0.60
N LEU A 120 -3.40 -1.43 1.47
CA LEU A 120 -3.68 -2.32 2.58
C LEU A 120 -4.21 -1.54 3.79
N PRO A 121 -4.95 -2.19 4.72
CA PRO A 121 -5.39 -1.54 5.94
C PRO A 121 -4.22 -1.04 6.79
N VAL A 122 -4.52 -0.09 7.65
CA VAL A 122 -3.56 0.46 8.63
C VAL A 122 -2.89 -0.69 9.40
N GLY A 123 -1.56 -0.70 9.40
CA GLY A 123 -0.74 -1.66 10.16
C GLY A 123 -0.63 -3.08 9.60
N VAL A 124 -1.10 -3.33 8.37
CA VAL A 124 -0.91 -4.61 7.68
C VAL A 124 0.47 -4.66 7.03
N GLU A 125 1.21 -5.75 7.30
CA GLU A 125 2.52 -6.03 6.70
C GLU A 125 2.36 -6.45 5.23
N GLY A 126 2.97 -5.67 4.33
CA GLY A 126 2.91 -5.89 2.89
C GLY A 126 3.76 -7.07 2.45
N THR A 127 4.86 -7.37 3.14
CA THR A 127 5.74 -8.49 2.78
C THR A 127 5.04 -9.85 2.90
N ALA A 128 4.21 -10.02 3.94
CA ALA A 128 3.43 -11.24 4.12
C ALA A 128 2.38 -11.43 3.01
N VAL A 129 1.76 -10.33 2.56
CA VAL A 129 0.81 -10.34 1.44
C VAL A 129 1.55 -10.61 0.12
N ALA A 130 2.69 -9.95 -0.11
CA ALA A 130 3.53 -10.13 -1.30
C ALA A 130 3.96 -11.59 -1.47
N GLN A 131 4.49 -12.21 -0.41
CA GLN A 131 4.92 -13.60 -0.46
C GLN A 131 3.75 -14.53 -0.80
N TYR A 132 2.60 -14.33 -0.17
CA TYR A 132 1.41 -15.15 -0.44
C TYR A 132 0.94 -15.04 -1.90
N LEU A 133 0.97 -13.84 -2.48
CA LEU A 133 0.60 -13.61 -3.87
C LEU A 133 1.62 -14.22 -4.85
N ALA A 134 2.92 -14.08 -4.55
CA ALA A 134 3.99 -14.69 -5.34
C ALA A 134 3.84 -16.23 -5.35
N ASP A 135 3.60 -16.83 -4.18
CA ASP A 135 3.36 -18.26 -4.05
C ASP A 135 2.09 -18.68 -4.82
N SER A 136 1.00 -17.92 -4.71
CA SER A 136 -0.25 -18.18 -5.44
C SER A 136 -0.05 -18.12 -6.96
N SER A 137 0.72 -17.15 -7.46
CA SER A 137 1.06 -17.05 -8.88
C SER A 137 1.93 -18.24 -9.32
N MET A 138 2.93 -18.62 -8.52
CA MET A 138 3.82 -19.76 -8.80
C MET A 138 3.08 -21.10 -8.81
N LEU A 139 2.08 -21.27 -7.94
CA LEU A 139 1.25 -22.47 -7.85
C LEU A 139 0.16 -22.54 -8.93
N GLY A 140 -0.05 -21.45 -9.69
CA GLY A 140 -1.09 -21.37 -10.72
C GLY A 140 -2.50 -21.12 -10.18
N ASP A 141 -2.61 -20.57 -8.96
CA ASP A 141 -3.86 -20.21 -8.31
C ASP A 141 -4.43 -18.86 -8.78
N LEU A 142 -3.72 -18.18 -9.67
CA LEU A 142 -4.10 -16.90 -10.27
C LEU A 142 -4.25 -17.02 -11.79
N PRO A 143 -5.23 -16.33 -12.40
CA PRO A 143 -5.42 -16.33 -13.85
C PRO A 143 -4.35 -15.51 -14.60
N CYS A 144 -3.57 -14.72 -13.87
CA CYS A 144 -2.49 -13.88 -14.38
C CYS A 144 -1.14 -14.25 -13.75
N ALA A 145 -0.07 -13.97 -14.48
CA ALA A 145 1.29 -14.05 -13.96
C ALA A 145 1.63 -12.74 -13.25
N ILE A 146 2.25 -12.82 -12.07
CA ILE A 146 2.78 -11.65 -11.38
C ILE A 146 4.25 -11.46 -11.77
N ASP A 147 4.56 -10.31 -12.36
CA ASP A 147 5.91 -9.97 -12.81
C ASP A 147 6.76 -9.44 -11.67
N THR A 148 6.20 -8.46 -10.95
CA THR A 148 6.84 -7.84 -9.80
C THR A 148 5.80 -7.55 -8.73
N ILE A 149 6.24 -7.62 -7.47
CA ILE A 149 5.49 -7.14 -6.31
C ILE A 149 6.41 -6.20 -5.55
N HIS A 150 6.00 -4.95 -5.42
CA HIS A 150 6.72 -3.93 -4.67
C HIS A 150 5.93 -3.62 -3.39
N VAL A 151 6.59 -3.73 -2.24
CA VAL A 151 6.04 -3.24 -0.98
C VAL A 151 6.47 -1.79 -0.81
N ALA A 152 5.50 -0.89 -0.73
CA ALA A 152 5.70 0.53 -0.49
C ALA A 152 5.02 0.93 0.82
N THR A 153 5.61 1.86 1.57
CA THR A 153 4.99 2.37 2.80
C THR A 153 4.88 3.89 2.79
N ALA A 154 3.72 4.39 3.16
CA ALA A 154 3.45 5.82 3.33
C ALA A 154 3.96 6.30 4.71
N VAL A 155 4.72 7.40 4.71
CA VAL A 155 5.28 7.99 5.93
C VAL A 155 5.02 9.50 5.94
N GLY A 156 4.05 9.93 6.74
CA GLY A 156 3.86 11.35 7.06
C GLY A 156 4.85 11.82 8.12
N LEU A 157 5.56 12.92 7.85
CA LEU A 157 6.50 13.52 8.81
C LEU A 157 5.79 14.29 9.94
N ASP A 158 4.58 14.79 9.71
CA ASP A 158 3.78 15.49 10.71
C ASP A 158 3.43 14.55 11.88
N GLY A 159 3.97 14.83 13.07
CA GLY A 159 3.80 13.96 14.25
C GLY A 159 4.52 12.60 14.15
N PHE A 160 5.47 12.45 13.22
CA PHE A 160 6.21 11.20 13.03
C PHE A 160 6.98 10.79 14.29
N GLU A 161 7.74 11.71 14.87
CA GLU A 161 8.60 11.43 16.02
C GLU A 161 7.77 11.05 17.25
N SER A 162 6.65 11.75 17.50
CA SER A 162 5.75 11.41 18.60
C SER A 162 5.17 10.01 18.41
N ARG A 163 4.64 9.67 17.22
CA ARG A 163 4.10 8.33 16.95
C ARG A 163 5.14 7.23 17.04
N LEU A 164 6.38 7.51 16.65
CA LEU A 164 7.45 6.52 16.62
C LEU A 164 7.92 6.13 18.03
N PHE A 165 7.97 7.09 18.95
CA PHE A 165 8.51 6.90 20.31
C PHE A 165 7.45 6.78 21.40
N ASP A 166 6.17 6.89 21.05
CA ASP A 166 5.06 6.62 21.96
C ASP A 166 4.71 5.12 22.00
N ASP A 167 4.19 4.68 23.14
CA ASP A 167 3.66 3.33 23.36
C ASP A 167 2.15 3.23 23.04
N ASP A 168 1.56 4.30 22.52
CA ASP A 168 0.18 4.35 22.08
C ASP A 168 -0.16 3.22 21.10
N ARG A 169 -1.31 2.59 21.33
CA ARG A 169 -1.82 1.49 20.52
C ARG A 169 -2.22 1.98 19.14
N LEU A 170 -1.95 1.16 18.12
CA LEU A 170 -2.31 1.50 16.75
C LEU A 170 -3.83 1.52 16.57
N VAL A 171 -4.37 2.62 16.03
CA VAL A 171 -5.78 2.72 15.61
C VAL A 171 -5.92 2.10 14.22
N ILE A 172 -6.69 1.03 14.10
CA ILE A 172 -6.90 0.29 12.84
C ILE A 172 -8.25 0.57 12.18
N ALA A 173 -9.21 1.12 12.94
CA ALA A 173 -10.51 1.57 12.46
C ALA A 173 -11.09 2.62 13.41
N GLY A 174 -12.14 3.31 12.96
CA GLY A 174 -12.81 4.38 13.72
C GLY A 174 -12.39 5.76 13.22
N THR A 175 -13.29 6.73 13.38
CA THR A 175 -13.10 8.12 12.92
C THR A 175 -12.99 9.12 14.06
N THR A 176 -13.32 8.68 15.27
CA THR A 176 -13.35 9.43 16.52
C THR A 176 -12.75 8.59 17.63
N ASP A 177 -12.48 9.20 18.78
CA ASP A 177 -11.96 8.48 19.95
C ASP A 177 -12.97 7.47 20.51
N ASP A 178 -14.28 7.69 20.30
CA ASP A 178 -15.36 6.85 20.84
C ASP A 178 -15.58 5.56 20.03
N ASP A 179 -15.19 5.53 18.75
CA ASP A 179 -15.34 4.39 17.84
C ASP A 179 -13.98 3.80 17.40
N ALA A 180 -12.88 4.27 18.00
CA ALA A 180 -11.54 3.79 17.70
C ALA A 180 -11.37 2.30 18.04
N VAL A 181 -10.96 1.52 17.04
CA VAL A 181 -10.55 0.12 17.20
C VAL A 181 -9.04 0.09 17.29
N LEU A 182 -8.53 -0.45 18.40
CA LEU A 182 -7.11 -0.50 18.69
C LEU A 182 -6.53 -1.90 18.44
N ASP A 183 -5.41 -1.96 17.72
CA ASP A 183 -4.54 -3.13 17.67
C ASP A 183 -3.78 -3.28 19.00
N SER A 184 -3.37 -4.50 19.34
CA SER A 184 -2.52 -4.76 20.51
C SER A 184 -1.10 -4.18 20.39
N ARG A 185 -0.62 -3.99 19.16
CA ARG A 185 0.72 -3.46 18.86
C ARG A 185 0.74 -1.94 19.01
N SER A 186 1.87 -1.40 19.45
CA SER A 186 2.06 0.05 19.48
C SER A 186 2.29 0.61 18.08
N THR A 187 1.88 1.86 17.86
CA THR A 187 2.01 2.57 16.58
C THR A 187 3.47 2.62 16.15
N GLY A 188 4.39 2.99 17.05
CA GLY A 188 5.82 3.09 16.76
C GLY A 188 6.45 1.77 16.34
N VAL A 189 6.08 0.65 16.98
CA VAL A 189 6.58 -0.69 16.61
C VAL A 189 6.10 -1.08 15.21
N VAL A 190 4.82 -0.84 14.90
CA VAL A 190 4.28 -1.15 13.57
C VAL A 190 4.90 -0.24 12.52
N GLN A 191 5.04 1.05 12.80
CA GLN A 191 5.64 2.02 11.88
C GLN A 191 7.09 1.66 11.55
N ALA A 192 7.91 1.35 12.56
CA ALA A 192 9.29 0.93 12.37
C ALA A 192 9.38 -0.38 11.56
N ARG A 193 8.45 -1.31 11.78
CA ARG A 193 8.37 -2.57 11.03
C ARG A 193 8.03 -2.32 9.55
N LEU A 194 6.99 -1.53 9.27
CA LEU A 194 6.57 -1.23 7.91
C LEU A 194 7.64 -0.45 7.12
N ILE A 195 8.36 0.48 7.77
CA ILE A 195 9.50 1.17 7.16
C ILE A 195 10.63 0.20 6.83
N ARG A 196 10.91 -0.74 7.72
CA ARG A 196 12.01 -1.71 7.55
C ARG A 196 11.76 -2.71 6.42
N GLU A 197 10.51 -3.12 6.20
CA GLU A 197 10.20 -4.13 5.19
C GLU A 197 9.91 -3.57 3.79
N ALA A 198 9.62 -2.27 3.68
CA ALA A 198 9.27 -1.66 2.42
C ALA A 198 10.49 -1.52 1.49
N ALA A 199 10.30 -1.90 0.22
CA ALA A 199 11.26 -1.61 -0.84
C ALA A 199 11.22 -0.13 -1.25
N HIS A 200 10.08 0.54 -1.06
CA HIS A 200 9.89 1.96 -1.33
C HIS A 200 9.28 2.67 -0.12
N ILE A 201 9.91 3.76 0.31
CA ILE A 201 9.38 4.60 1.39
C ILE A 201 8.91 5.91 0.77
N LEU A 202 7.62 6.19 0.87
CA LEU A 202 6.94 7.33 0.26
C LEU A 202 6.69 8.37 1.34
N VAL A 203 7.57 9.38 1.41
CA VAL A 203 7.53 10.40 2.45
C VAL A 203 6.57 11.52 2.04
N LEU A 204 5.65 11.87 2.95
CA LEU A 204 4.88 13.11 2.86
C LEU A 204 5.58 14.16 3.72
N PRO A 205 6.12 15.24 3.11
CA PRO A 205 6.82 16.28 3.86
C PRO A 205 5.87 17.02 4.80
N THR A 206 6.41 17.65 5.83
CA THR A 206 5.61 18.50 6.73
C THR A 206 5.01 19.65 5.92
N LEU A 207 3.70 19.84 6.00
CA LEU A 207 3.07 21.00 5.38
C LEU A 207 3.55 22.25 6.13
N ALA A 208 4.34 23.10 5.45
CA ALA A 208 4.59 24.44 5.97
C ALA A 208 3.24 25.09 6.23
N ALA A 209 3.06 25.68 7.41
CA ALA A 209 1.84 26.40 7.78
C ALA A 209 1.73 27.71 6.98
N ASP A 210 1.67 27.62 5.65
CA ASP A 210 1.34 28.73 4.78
C ASP A 210 -0.17 28.92 4.85
N GLY A 211 -0.57 30.04 5.47
CA GLY A 211 -1.94 30.31 5.89
C GLY A 211 -2.98 30.17 4.79
N GLY A 212 -3.71 29.05 4.82
CA GLY A 212 -4.97 28.84 4.12
C GLY A 212 -6.13 28.78 5.11
N ALA A 213 -7.09 29.69 4.97
CA ALA A 213 -8.27 29.79 5.82
C ALA A 213 -9.24 28.60 5.65
N GLY A 214 -9.74 28.06 6.78
CA GLY A 214 -10.88 27.14 6.89
C GLY A 214 -10.46 25.66 6.87
N LEU A 215 -10.80 24.80 7.84
CA LEU A 215 -12.07 24.66 8.56
C LEU A 215 -11.84 24.22 10.02
N GLY A 216 -12.43 24.98 10.96
CA GLY A 216 -12.94 24.54 12.26
C GLY A 216 -12.12 23.55 13.09
N GLY A 217 -11.10 24.03 13.79
CA GLY A 217 -10.45 23.30 14.89
C GLY A 217 -9.71 24.29 15.80
N VAL A 218 -9.93 24.18 17.11
CA VAL A 218 -9.50 25.15 18.13
C VAL A 218 -7.97 25.33 18.10
N ALA A 219 -7.52 26.52 17.69
CA ALA A 219 -6.11 26.89 17.68
C ALA A 219 -5.56 26.98 19.12
N LEU A 220 -4.87 25.93 19.57
CA LEU A 220 -3.94 26.00 20.68
C LEU A 220 -2.55 26.35 20.12
N GLY A 221 -2.20 27.62 20.27
CA GLY A 221 -0.89 28.27 20.08
C GLY A 221 0.25 27.45 19.51
N GLY A 222 0.42 27.50 18.18
CA GLY A 222 1.69 27.24 17.51
C GLY A 222 2.31 28.57 17.07
N ALA A 223 3.45 28.95 17.63
CA ALA A 223 4.25 30.05 17.10
C ALA A 223 4.66 29.68 15.68
N ALA A 224 4.45 30.59 14.71
CA ALA A 224 4.89 30.39 13.33
C ALA A 224 6.41 30.10 13.34
N MET A 225 6.75 28.84 13.09
CA MET A 225 8.13 28.37 13.03
C MET A 225 8.79 29.03 11.82
N SER A 226 10.08 29.37 11.96
CA SER A 226 10.80 29.96 10.83
C SER A 226 11.04 28.88 9.76
N PRO A 227 11.04 29.21 8.45
CA PRO A 227 11.23 28.24 7.37
C PRO A 227 12.53 27.42 7.47
N ARG A 228 13.54 27.94 8.19
CA ARG A 228 14.80 27.24 8.45
C ARG A 228 14.66 26.15 9.52
N GLN A 229 13.79 26.37 10.50
CA GLN A 229 13.54 25.41 11.58
C GLN A 229 12.71 24.24 11.05
N ASP A 230 11.75 24.49 10.18
CA ASP A 230 10.97 23.44 9.50
C ASP A 230 11.85 22.58 8.58
N ALA A 231 12.81 23.20 7.87
CA ALA A 231 13.76 22.47 7.04
C ALA A 231 14.74 21.60 7.85
N ASP A 232 15.22 22.09 9.00
CA ASP A 232 16.10 21.34 9.91
C ASP A 232 15.35 20.16 10.57
N GLU A 233 14.10 20.40 10.97
CA GLU A 233 13.21 19.35 11.48
C GLU A 233 12.91 18.28 10.43
N THR A 234 12.53 18.69 9.22
CA THR A 234 12.30 17.76 8.10
C THR A 234 13.54 16.91 7.81
N ALA A 235 14.73 17.51 7.82
CA ALA A 235 15.99 16.80 7.62
C ALA A 235 16.29 15.80 8.76
N ARG A 236 16.04 16.19 10.02
CA ARG A 236 16.16 15.31 11.19
C ARG A 236 15.23 14.11 11.08
N LEU A 237 13.94 14.33 10.81
CA LEU A 237 12.94 13.27 10.71
C LEU A 237 13.25 12.34 9.53
N SER A 238 13.66 12.89 8.39
CA SER A 238 14.09 12.11 7.23
C SER A 238 15.31 11.23 7.53
N ALA A 239 16.24 11.70 8.37
CA ALA A 239 17.37 10.90 8.82
C ALA A 239 16.92 9.71 9.71
N ILE A 240 15.91 9.89 10.55
CA ILE A 240 15.33 8.80 11.35
C ILE A 240 14.66 7.76 10.43
N VAL A 241 13.86 8.21 9.45
CA VAL A 241 13.26 7.32 8.44
C VAL A 241 14.33 6.51 7.72
N THR A 242 15.41 7.18 7.28
CA THR A 242 16.55 6.53 6.62
C THR A 242 17.25 5.51 7.51
N ALA A 243 17.36 5.78 8.82
CA ALA A 243 17.97 4.85 9.77
C ALA A 243 17.12 3.60 10.05
N LEU A 244 15.79 3.69 9.88
CA LEU A 244 14.87 2.57 10.05
C LEU A 244 14.74 1.70 8.80
N ALA A 245 14.91 2.31 7.63
CA ALA A 245 14.79 1.68 6.32
C ALA A 245 15.78 0.51 6.13
N ASP A 246 15.40 -0.45 5.28
CA ASP A 246 16.39 -1.38 4.73
C ASP A 246 17.41 -0.61 3.86
N PRO A 247 18.72 -0.91 3.92
CA PRO A 247 19.73 -0.22 3.10
C PRO A 247 19.51 -0.31 1.59
N ALA A 248 18.75 -1.29 1.11
CA ALA A 248 18.40 -1.43 -0.30
C ALA A 248 17.08 -0.72 -0.68
N ALA A 249 16.34 -0.20 0.31
CA ALA A 249 15.09 0.51 0.06
C ALA A 249 15.34 1.86 -0.63
N THR A 250 14.43 2.23 -1.53
CA THR A 250 14.43 3.55 -2.17
C THR A 250 13.54 4.49 -1.37
N ILE A 251 14.10 5.59 -0.88
CA ILE A 251 13.35 6.63 -0.18
C ILE A 251 12.97 7.72 -1.17
N HIS A 252 11.68 7.98 -1.30
CA HIS A 252 11.12 9.07 -2.09
C HIS A 252 10.78 10.22 -1.14
N PRO A 253 11.53 11.33 -1.17
CA PRO A 253 11.42 12.40 -0.17
C PRO A 253 10.11 13.20 -0.28
N ASP A 254 9.43 13.11 -1.42
CA ASP A 254 8.11 13.69 -1.65
C ASP A 254 7.26 12.72 -2.49
N ALA A 255 6.27 12.10 -1.84
CA ALA A 255 5.37 11.14 -2.46
C ALA A 255 4.48 11.78 -3.55
N HIS A 256 4.19 13.07 -3.48
CA HIS A 256 3.40 13.77 -4.51
C HIS A 256 4.14 13.88 -5.85
N CYS A 257 5.47 13.77 -5.81
CA CYS A 257 6.33 13.80 -6.99
C CYS A 257 6.73 12.39 -7.47
N THR A 258 6.19 11.33 -6.85
CA THR A 258 6.55 9.94 -7.17
C THR A 258 5.51 9.31 -8.09
N ASP A 259 5.97 8.84 -9.24
CA ASP A 259 5.13 8.10 -10.20
C ASP A 259 5.14 6.60 -9.87
N LEU A 260 4.00 5.94 -10.03
CA LEU A 260 3.89 4.48 -9.97
C LEU A 260 4.88 3.76 -10.88
N HIS A 261 5.21 4.30 -12.06
CA HIS A 261 6.21 3.72 -12.96
C HIS A 261 7.61 3.68 -12.33
N ALA A 262 7.94 4.68 -11.50
CA ALA A 262 9.20 4.72 -10.78
C ALA A 262 9.27 3.62 -9.70
N LEU A 263 8.13 3.18 -9.17
CA LEU A 263 8.04 2.06 -8.22
C LEU A 263 8.18 0.71 -8.92
N ILE A 264 7.44 0.52 -10.01
CA ILE A 264 7.39 -0.76 -10.75
C ILE A 264 8.68 -0.99 -11.56
N GLY A 265 9.50 0.06 -11.75
CA GLY A 265 10.74 -0.05 -12.50
C GLY A 265 10.50 -0.27 -13.98
N ASP A 266 9.46 0.38 -14.54
CA ASP A 266 9.20 0.44 -15.99
C ASP A 266 10.30 1.27 -16.70
N VAL A 267 11.55 0.78 -16.62
CA VAL A 267 12.60 1.21 -17.52
C VAL A 267 12.31 0.53 -18.84
N CYS A 268 11.82 1.30 -19.80
CA CYS A 268 11.85 0.94 -21.20
C CYS A 268 13.33 0.75 -21.64
N THR A 269 13.97 -0.40 -21.35
CA THR A 269 15.22 -0.91 -22.00
C THR A 269 15.43 -2.41 -21.72
N PRO A 270 16.11 -3.14 -22.63
CA PRO A 270 15.80 -4.54 -22.95
C PRO A 270 16.38 -5.57 -21.97
N SER A 271 15.73 -6.73 -21.99
CA SER A 271 16.09 -7.98 -21.29
C SER A 271 17.60 -8.20 -21.17
N ARG A 272 18.10 -8.20 -19.94
CA ARG A 272 19.37 -8.85 -19.61
C ARG A 272 19.17 -9.75 -18.40
N VAL A 273 18.79 -10.98 -18.72
CA VAL A 273 19.02 -12.14 -17.85
C VAL A 273 20.50 -12.21 -17.53
N ARG A 274 20.85 -12.39 -16.26
CA ARG A 274 22.13 -12.99 -15.87
C ARG A 274 21.85 -14.29 -15.15
N VAL A 275 22.49 -15.33 -15.69
CA VAL A 275 22.49 -16.75 -15.30
C VAL A 275 23.10 -16.93 -13.92
#